data_AF-A0A0E3PJJ6-F1
#
_entry.id   AF-A0A0E3PJJ6-F1
#
_cell.length_a   1.000
_cell.length_b   1.000
_cell.length_c   1.000
_cell.angle_alpha   90.00
_cell.angle_beta   90.00
_cell.angle_gamma   90.00
#
_symmetry.space_group_name_H-M   'P 1'
#
loop_
_entity.id
_entity.type
_entity.pdbx_description
1 polymer ?
#
loop_
_entity_poly.entity_id
_entity_poly.type
_entity_poly.pdbx_seq_one_letter_code
_entity_poly.pdbx_strand_id
1 'polypeptide(L)'
;MMIDRETQVVDCRCGAGLGKGGGLAQRGTLSEAGRADVVAIAMSPGQRHITKPVCEITYGMRKENIQVSVLVLYSGSGIPEYGLRTGSFALSPVEVAQIEMHKLAVIHLGNIKDHVIRKTREILSQADIPAIVVSQIPVDFEDFAEAGIKTRLVMPRDENIRTKGIVMDMVSGVTRGDFCPRDKLNSIVKYVKTTLDQLEDHKGVA
;
A
#
# COMPACT_ATOMS: atom_id res chain seq x y z
N MET A 1 -17.31 -21.36 9.78
CA MET A 1 -16.50 -21.19 8.56
C MET A 1 -17.46 -20.90 7.41
N MET A 2 -17.57 -19.65 6.95
CA MET A 2 -18.41 -19.32 5.79
C MET A 2 -17.69 -19.81 4.53
N ILE A 3 -18.20 -20.90 3.94
CA ILE A 3 -17.77 -21.44 2.64
C ILE A 3 -18.62 -20.80 1.54
N ASP A 4 -18.72 -19.47 1.54
CA ASP A 4 -19.45 -18.77 0.49
C ASP A 4 -18.67 -17.56 -0.01
N ARG A 5 -18.89 -17.19 -1.27
CA ARG A 5 -18.26 -16.01 -1.89
C ARG A 5 -19.09 -14.80 -1.50
N GLU A 6 -18.46 -13.85 -0.81
CA GLU A 6 -19.14 -12.61 -0.46
C GLU A 6 -19.18 -11.68 -1.67
N THR A 7 -20.36 -11.11 -1.97
CA THR A 7 -20.51 -10.06 -2.98
C THR A 7 -19.56 -8.91 -2.68
N GLN A 8 -18.63 -8.65 -3.59
CA GLN A 8 -17.70 -7.53 -3.50
C GLN A 8 -18.34 -6.31 -4.15
N VAL A 9 -18.77 -5.34 -3.35
CA VAL A 9 -19.21 -4.03 -3.86
C VAL A 9 -17.99 -3.12 -3.88
N VAL A 10 -17.71 -2.55 -5.05
CA VAL A 10 -16.61 -1.62 -5.25
C VAL A 10 -17.20 -0.33 -5.81
N ASP A 11 -17.19 0.71 -5.00
CA ASP A 11 -17.64 2.03 -5.41
C ASP A 11 -16.45 2.83 -5.93
N CYS A 12 -16.38 3.00 -7.25
CA CYS A 12 -15.34 3.79 -7.89
C CYS A 12 -15.78 5.26 -7.92
N ARG A 13 -15.87 5.91 -6.75
CA ARG A 13 -16.14 7.35 -6.67
C ARG A 13 -14.83 8.13 -6.79
N CYS A 14 -14.48 8.45 -8.03
CA CYS A 14 -13.84 9.72 -8.40
C CYS A 14 -13.57 9.68 -9.91
N GLY A 15 -14.02 10.72 -10.61
CA GLY A 15 -13.87 10.87 -12.05
C GLY A 15 -12.42 10.79 -12.52
N ALA A 16 -12.22 10.68 -13.83
CA ALA A 16 -10.89 10.67 -14.44
C ALA A 16 -10.03 11.80 -13.85
N GLY A 17 -9.04 11.45 -13.02
CA GLY A 17 -8.03 12.40 -12.59
C GLY A 17 -7.39 13.05 -13.81
N LEU A 18 -7.04 14.33 -13.70
CA LEU A 18 -6.60 15.22 -14.79
C LEU A 18 -5.19 14.84 -15.32
N GLY A 19 -4.99 13.60 -15.77
CA GLY A 19 -3.71 13.05 -16.21
C GLY A 19 -3.77 12.43 -17.61
N LYS A 20 -2.63 12.44 -18.31
CA LYS A 20 -2.43 11.81 -19.63
C LYS A 20 -2.32 10.28 -19.54
N GLY A 21 -3.19 9.63 -18.77
CA GLY A 21 -3.04 8.21 -18.37
C GLY A 21 -3.88 7.19 -19.16
N GLY A 22 -4.60 7.59 -20.21
CA GLY A 22 -5.17 6.67 -21.21
C GLY A 22 -5.96 5.47 -20.66
N GLY A 23 -7.02 5.71 -19.87
CA GLY A 23 -7.96 4.66 -19.44
C GLY A 23 -7.54 3.80 -18.24
N LEU A 24 -6.33 3.97 -17.70
CA LEU A 24 -5.94 3.42 -16.40
C LEU A 24 -6.40 4.31 -15.23
N ALA A 25 -6.51 3.76 -14.02
CA ALA A 25 -6.81 4.51 -12.81
C ALA A 25 -5.88 5.73 -12.70
N GLN A 26 -6.46 6.92 -12.59
CA GLN A 26 -5.74 8.20 -12.67
C GLN A 26 -5.17 8.57 -11.29
N ARG A 27 -4.41 9.67 -11.25
CA ARG A 27 -3.92 10.24 -9.99
C ARG A 27 -5.10 10.64 -9.11
N GLY A 28 -5.03 10.31 -7.81
CA GLY A 28 -6.09 10.60 -6.85
C GLY A 28 -7.32 9.67 -6.96
N THR A 29 -7.27 8.60 -7.74
CA THR A 29 -8.38 7.64 -7.81
C THR A 29 -8.49 6.87 -6.49
N LEU A 30 -9.63 6.99 -5.82
CA LEU A 30 -10.06 6.10 -4.75
C LEU A 30 -11.15 5.17 -5.28
N SER A 31 -10.99 3.88 -5.02
CA SER A 31 -11.98 2.84 -5.31
C SER A 31 -12.28 2.13 -4.00
N GLU A 32 -13.45 2.38 -3.44
CA GLU A 32 -13.80 1.93 -2.08
C GLU A 32 -14.46 0.56 -2.11
N ALA A 33 -14.00 -0.36 -1.28
CA ALA A 33 -14.74 -1.59 -0.99
C ALA A 33 -15.86 -1.31 0.02
N GLY A 34 -16.86 -2.19 0.07
CA GLY A 34 -17.97 -2.09 1.03
C GLY A 34 -17.55 -2.08 2.51
N ARG A 35 -16.34 -2.58 2.81
CA ARG A 35 -15.71 -2.50 4.14
C ARG A 35 -14.27 -2.01 4.02
N ALA A 36 -13.84 -1.17 4.95
CA ALA A 36 -12.48 -0.63 5.01
C ALA A 36 -11.52 -1.60 5.72
N ASP A 37 -11.40 -2.84 5.24
CA ASP A 37 -10.46 -3.80 5.81
C ASP A 37 -9.03 -3.52 5.31
N VAL A 38 -8.83 -3.46 3.98
CA VAL A 38 -7.52 -3.25 3.36
C VAL A 38 -7.55 -2.09 2.36
N VAL A 39 -6.47 -1.30 2.30
CA VAL A 39 -6.22 -0.34 1.22
C VAL A 39 -4.96 -0.71 0.44
N ALA A 40 -5.11 -0.96 -0.86
CA ALA A 40 -3.98 -1.13 -1.77
C ALA A 40 -3.53 0.25 -2.30
N ILE A 41 -2.34 0.67 -1.92
CA ILE A 41 -1.77 1.97 -2.28
C ILE A 41 -0.91 1.81 -3.54
N ALA A 42 -1.27 2.54 -4.59
CA ALA A 42 -0.54 2.63 -5.84
C ALA A 42 0.09 4.02 -6.00
N MET A 43 1.28 4.07 -6.59
CA MET A 43 1.85 5.35 -7.02
C MET A 43 1.08 5.91 -8.21
N SER A 44 0.97 7.23 -8.29
CA SER A 44 0.39 7.97 -9.42
C SER A 44 0.96 7.50 -10.75
N PRO A 45 0.12 7.21 -11.76
CA PRO A 45 0.61 6.81 -13.06
C PRO A 45 1.43 7.92 -13.73
N GLY A 46 2.41 7.49 -14.51
CA GLY A 46 3.28 8.32 -15.32
C GLY A 46 4.22 7.46 -16.15
N GLN A 47 5.12 8.07 -16.92
CA GLN A 47 6.06 7.34 -17.79
C GLN A 47 6.84 6.22 -17.07
N ARG A 48 7.10 6.36 -15.76
CA ARG A 48 7.84 5.39 -14.94
C ARG A 48 6.97 4.62 -13.94
N HIS A 49 5.69 4.97 -13.82
CA HIS A 49 4.77 4.42 -12.83
C HIS A 49 3.55 3.86 -13.56
N ILE A 50 3.47 2.54 -13.62
CA ILE A 50 2.35 1.81 -14.19
C ILE A 50 1.63 1.15 -13.02
N THR A 51 0.31 1.33 -12.93
CA THR A 51 -0.51 0.84 -11.81
C THR A 51 -0.68 -0.67 -11.82
N LYS A 52 -0.37 -1.36 -12.92
CA LYS A 52 -0.21 -2.83 -12.95
C LYS A 52 1.01 -3.23 -12.08
N PRO A 53 0.89 -4.22 -11.17
CA PRO A 53 -0.18 -5.21 -11.04
C PRO A 53 -1.15 -4.96 -9.87
N VAL A 54 -1.37 -3.72 -9.43
CA VAL A 54 -2.26 -3.43 -8.28
C VAL A 54 -3.67 -4.01 -8.49
N CYS A 55 -4.17 -4.00 -9.72
CA CYS A 55 -5.45 -4.64 -10.07
C CYS A 55 -5.43 -6.17 -9.89
N GLU A 56 -4.31 -6.84 -10.18
CA GLU A 56 -4.19 -8.30 -9.98
C GLU A 56 -4.04 -8.65 -8.51
N ILE A 57 -3.29 -7.84 -7.76
CA ILE A 57 -3.14 -7.95 -6.32
C ILE A 57 -4.51 -7.82 -5.63
N THR A 58 -5.30 -6.81 -6.01
CA THR A 58 -6.64 -6.59 -5.44
C THR A 58 -7.63 -7.66 -5.89
N TYR A 59 -7.55 -8.12 -7.14
CA TYR A 59 -8.33 -9.28 -7.59
C TYR A 59 -8.00 -10.55 -6.80
N GLY A 60 -6.72 -10.83 -6.56
CA GLY A 60 -6.25 -11.97 -5.78
C GLY A 60 -6.78 -11.94 -4.35
N MET A 61 -6.73 -10.76 -3.70
CA MET A 61 -7.33 -10.54 -2.38
C MET A 61 -8.85 -10.73 -2.37
N ARG A 62 -9.57 -10.16 -3.34
CA ARG A 62 -11.05 -10.27 -3.43
C ARG A 62 -11.52 -11.69 -3.66
N LYS A 63 -10.78 -12.49 -4.45
CA LYS A 63 -11.05 -13.92 -4.66
C LYS A 63 -11.02 -14.71 -3.34
N GLU A 64 -10.28 -14.19 -2.37
CA GLU A 64 -10.05 -14.77 -1.04
C GLU A 64 -10.93 -14.10 0.03
N ASN A 65 -12.01 -13.42 -0.38
CA ASN A 65 -12.99 -12.71 0.44
C ASN A 65 -12.39 -11.56 1.29
N ILE A 66 -11.30 -10.95 0.83
CA ILE A 66 -10.73 -9.76 1.48
C ILE A 66 -11.32 -8.49 0.83
N GLN A 67 -11.93 -7.64 1.66
CA GLN A 67 -12.46 -6.34 1.23
C GLN A 67 -11.29 -5.36 1.07
N VAL A 68 -11.01 -4.98 -0.17
CA VAL A 68 -9.86 -4.13 -0.50
C VAL A 68 -10.28 -2.92 -1.34
N SER A 69 -10.05 -1.74 -0.77
CA SER A 69 -10.06 -0.47 -1.48
C SER A 69 -8.75 -0.24 -2.22
N VAL A 70 -8.76 0.59 -3.26
CA VAL A 70 -7.56 1.00 -3.99
C VAL A 70 -7.42 2.50 -3.91
N LEU A 71 -6.24 2.98 -3.49
CA LEU A 71 -5.89 4.39 -3.51
C LEU A 71 -4.70 4.60 -4.46
N VAL A 72 -4.94 5.30 -5.56
CA VAL A 72 -3.88 5.80 -6.44
C VAL A 72 -3.53 7.21 -5.97
N LEU A 73 -2.32 7.38 -5.44
CA LEU A 73 -1.91 8.67 -4.87
C LEU A 73 -1.93 9.79 -5.92
N TYR A 74 -2.07 11.04 -5.48
CA TYR A 74 -1.98 12.26 -6.29
C TYR A 74 -0.52 12.61 -6.61
N SER A 75 0.34 12.56 -5.59
CA SER A 75 1.76 12.94 -5.64
C SER A 75 2.75 11.77 -5.67
N GLY A 76 2.26 10.54 -5.90
CA GLY A 76 3.06 9.31 -5.97
C GLY A 76 4.16 9.30 -7.04
N SER A 77 4.05 10.14 -8.09
CA SER A 77 5.08 10.33 -9.12
C SER A 77 6.22 11.27 -8.76
N GLY A 78 6.12 12.00 -7.66
CA GLY A 78 7.12 12.99 -7.24
C GLY A 78 7.32 14.12 -8.25
N ILE A 79 6.26 14.48 -8.97
CA ILE A 79 6.20 15.65 -9.83
C ILE A 79 5.49 16.71 -9.00
N PRO A 80 6.20 17.74 -8.50
CA PRO A 80 5.57 18.84 -7.78
C PRO A 80 4.63 19.59 -8.72
N GLU A 81 3.42 19.92 -8.26
CA GLU A 81 2.64 20.97 -8.93
C GLU A 81 3.24 22.36 -8.69
N TYR A 82 3.98 22.57 -7.58
CA TYR A 82 4.67 23.83 -7.29
C TYR A 82 5.92 23.59 -6.44
N GLY A 83 7.08 24.09 -6.89
CA GLY A 83 8.21 24.46 -6.03
C GLY A 83 8.99 23.38 -5.25
N LEU A 84 8.54 22.13 -5.16
CA LEU A 84 9.35 21.07 -4.53
C LEU A 84 10.45 20.56 -5.49
N ARG A 85 11.54 20.07 -4.92
CA ARG A 85 12.64 19.45 -5.68
C ARG A 85 12.14 18.21 -6.41
N THR A 86 12.60 17.99 -7.64
CA THR A 86 12.35 16.78 -8.44
C THR A 86 12.49 15.51 -7.58
N GLY A 87 11.43 14.71 -7.45
CA GLY A 87 11.44 13.46 -6.66
C GLY A 87 10.87 13.55 -5.24
N SER A 88 10.36 14.71 -4.82
CA SER A 88 9.64 14.89 -3.56
C SER A 88 8.32 14.12 -3.55
N PHE A 89 8.15 13.22 -2.59
CA PHE A 89 6.91 12.47 -2.37
C PHE A 89 6.27 12.99 -1.08
N ALA A 90 4.98 13.30 -1.12
CA ALA A 90 4.21 13.75 0.03
C ALA A 90 2.77 13.25 -0.11
N LEU A 91 2.11 12.99 1.01
CA LEU A 91 0.68 12.69 1.05
C LEU A 91 -0.08 13.98 1.36
N SER A 92 -1.23 14.15 0.73
CA SER A 92 -2.21 15.15 1.14
C SER A 92 -2.94 14.70 2.43
N PRO A 93 -3.46 15.62 3.26
CA PRO A 93 -4.25 15.25 4.43
C PRO A 93 -5.45 14.36 4.10
N VAL A 94 -6.03 14.53 2.92
CA VAL A 94 -7.15 13.70 2.42
C VAL A 94 -6.68 12.27 2.17
N GLU A 95 -5.53 12.08 1.52
CA GLU A 95 -4.96 10.74 1.31
C GLU A 95 -4.59 10.06 2.63
N VAL A 96 -4.07 10.81 3.62
CA VAL A 96 -3.77 10.25 4.94
C VAL A 96 -5.05 9.75 5.61
N ALA A 97 -6.11 10.57 5.64
CA ALA A 97 -7.39 10.16 6.22
C ALA A 97 -8.01 8.95 5.49
N GLN A 98 -7.87 8.91 4.15
CA GLN A 98 -8.31 7.77 3.33
C GLN A 98 -7.49 6.50 3.56
N ILE A 99 -6.25 6.61 4.04
CA ILE A 99 -5.43 5.44 4.40
C ILE A 99 -5.82 4.96 5.80
N GLU A 100 -5.92 5.88 6.77
CA GLU A 100 -6.17 5.56 8.19
C GLU A 100 -7.58 5.05 8.47
N MET A 101 -8.53 5.21 7.55
CA MET A 101 -9.86 4.60 7.68
C MET A 101 -9.82 3.06 7.55
N HIS A 102 -8.72 2.49 7.04
CA HIS A 102 -8.55 1.04 6.85
C HIS A 102 -7.77 0.39 7.98
N LYS A 103 -7.94 -0.93 8.15
CA LYS A 103 -7.19 -1.71 9.16
C LYS A 103 -5.74 -2.00 8.72
N LEU A 104 -5.49 -2.12 7.42
CA LEU A 104 -4.20 -2.56 6.86
C LEU A 104 -3.93 -1.90 5.50
N ALA A 105 -2.70 -1.44 5.28
CA ALA A 105 -2.23 -0.96 3.99
C ALA A 105 -1.39 -2.02 3.24
N VAL A 106 -1.59 -2.15 1.93
CA VAL A 106 -0.69 -2.88 1.02
C VAL A 106 -0.03 -1.85 0.10
N ILE A 107 1.26 -1.59 0.29
CA ILE A 107 1.97 -0.48 -0.39
C ILE A 107 2.79 -1.02 -1.55
N HIS A 108 2.40 -0.70 -2.80
CA HIS A 108 3.13 -1.15 -3.99
C HIS A 108 4.17 -0.13 -4.46
N LEU A 109 5.45 -0.50 -4.36
CA LEU A 109 6.61 0.35 -4.63
C LEU A 109 7.44 -0.17 -5.81
N GLY A 110 8.57 0.49 -6.08
CA GLY A 110 9.35 0.30 -7.33
C GLY A 110 10.57 -0.58 -7.15
N ASN A 111 11.55 -0.39 -8.04
CA ASN A 111 12.81 -1.15 -8.08
C ASN A 111 14.02 -0.44 -7.47
N ILE A 112 13.85 0.77 -6.92
CA ILE A 112 14.95 1.53 -6.32
C ILE A 112 14.84 1.39 -4.81
N LYS A 113 15.80 0.70 -4.18
CA LYS A 113 15.77 0.35 -2.74
C LYS A 113 15.57 1.59 -1.85
N ASP A 114 16.37 2.64 -2.08
CA ASP A 114 16.21 3.92 -1.39
C ASP A 114 14.80 4.50 -1.53
N HIS A 115 14.21 4.44 -2.73
CA HIS A 115 12.85 4.93 -2.95
C HIS A 115 11.79 4.08 -2.26
N VAL A 116 11.99 2.75 -2.17
CA VAL A 116 11.08 1.87 -1.43
C VAL A 116 11.09 2.29 0.03
N ILE A 117 12.27 2.31 0.65
CA ILE A 117 12.44 2.64 2.07
C ILE A 117 11.93 4.05 2.38
N ARG A 118 12.37 5.06 1.61
CA ARG A 118 11.98 6.46 1.82
C ARG A 118 10.48 6.69 1.68
N LYS A 119 9.83 6.08 0.68
CA LYS A 119 8.38 6.23 0.48
C LYS A 119 7.57 5.49 1.53
N THR A 120 8.00 4.28 1.92
CA THR A 120 7.39 3.58 3.06
C THR A 120 7.47 4.44 4.32
N ARG A 121 8.64 5.02 4.62
CA ARG A 121 8.79 5.92 5.76
C ARG A 121 7.86 7.13 5.69
N GLU A 122 7.78 7.78 4.53
CA GLU A 122 6.96 8.98 4.36
C GLU A 122 5.46 8.70 4.48
N ILE A 123 5.00 7.52 4.03
CA ILE A 123 3.61 7.10 4.21
C ILE A 123 3.34 6.83 5.70
N LEU A 124 4.18 6.02 6.34
CA LEU A 124 3.96 5.57 7.73
C LEU A 124 4.33 6.61 8.79
N SER A 125 5.08 7.67 8.44
CA SER A 125 5.29 8.83 9.32
C SER A 125 4.01 9.67 9.46
N GLN A 126 3.16 9.64 8.43
CA GLN A 126 1.92 10.40 8.39
C GLN A 126 0.73 9.57 8.85
N ALA A 127 0.60 8.34 8.33
CA ALA A 127 -0.48 7.40 8.62
C ALA A 127 -0.08 6.37 9.69
N ASP A 128 -0.88 6.28 10.76
CA ASP A 128 -0.75 5.23 11.77
C ASP A 128 -1.52 3.96 11.36
N ILE A 129 -0.88 3.15 10.53
CA ILE A 129 -1.48 1.91 10.00
C ILE A 129 -0.45 0.78 9.91
N PRO A 130 -0.84 -0.48 10.20
CA PRO A 130 -0.07 -1.65 9.81
C PRO A 130 0.05 -1.74 8.28
N ALA A 131 1.21 -2.14 7.77
CA ALA A 131 1.46 -2.17 6.34
C ALA A 131 2.23 -3.40 5.87
N ILE A 132 1.85 -3.91 4.70
CA ILE A 132 2.63 -4.89 3.92
C ILE A 132 3.26 -4.17 2.74
N VAL A 133 4.58 -4.25 2.61
CA VAL A 133 5.31 -3.58 1.52
C VAL A 133 5.52 -4.54 0.36
N VAL A 134 5.04 -4.17 -0.82
CA VAL A 134 5.22 -4.94 -2.05
C VAL A 134 6.18 -4.19 -2.98
N SER A 135 7.28 -4.81 -3.38
CA SER A 135 8.34 -4.15 -4.17
C SER A 135 8.90 -5.05 -5.26
N GLN A 136 9.59 -4.45 -6.24
CA GLN A 136 10.36 -5.21 -7.22
C GLN A 136 11.70 -5.66 -6.62
N ILE A 137 12.38 -4.74 -5.94
CA ILE A 137 13.69 -4.98 -5.33
C ILE A 137 13.55 -5.64 -3.95
N PRO A 138 14.42 -6.61 -3.60
CA PRO A 138 14.49 -7.15 -2.25
C PRO A 138 14.74 -6.06 -1.20
N VAL A 139 13.96 -6.13 -0.12
CA VAL A 139 14.09 -5.37 1.11
C VAL A 139 13.75 -6.28 2.28
N ASP A 140 14.35 -6.06 3.45
CA ASP A 140 14.10 -6.82 4.67
C ASP A 140 13.69 -5.92 5.85
N PHE A 141 13.54 -6.48 7.04
CA PHE A 141 13.12 -5.73 8.22
C PHE A 141 14.23 -4.80 8.72
N GLU A 142 15.48 -5.23 8.61
CA GLU A 142 16.68 -4.48 8.97
C GLU A 142 16.81 -3.20 8.15
N ASP A 143 16.58 -3.28 6.83
CA ASP A 143 16.55 -2.13 5.92
C ASP A 143 15.55 -1.05 6.37
N PHE A 144 14.37 -1.47 6.81
CA PHE A 144 13.34 -0.56 7.31
C PHE A 144 13.67 -0.03 8.70
N ALA A 145 14.19 -0.89 9.58
CA ALA A 145 14.55 -0.52 10.94
C ALA A 145 15.69 0.52 10.98
N GLU A 146 16.72 0.35 10.15
CA GLU A 146 17.82 1.31 10.00
C GLU A 146 17.32 2.68 9.53
N ALA A 147 16.28 2.71 8.71
CA ALA A 147 15.65 3.94 8.25
C ALA A 147 14.70 4.60 9.27
N GLY A 148 14.54 3.99 10.46
CA GLY A 148 13.67 4.46 11.54
C GLY A 148 12.21 4.05 11.38
N ILE A 149 11.91 3.04 10.56
CA ILE A 149 10.53 2.55 10.36
C ILE A 149 10.28 1.42 11.36
N LYS A 150 9.18 1.50 12.12
CA LYS A 150 8.76 0.41 13.01
C LYS A 150 8.47 -0.83 12.17
N THR A 151 8.96 -1.99 12.60
CA THR A 151 8.63 -3.26 11.96
C THR A 151 8.24 -4.31 13.00
N ARG A 152 7.54 -5.36 12.55
CA ARG A 152 7.06 -6.45 13.41
C ARG A 152 8.19 -7.28 14.04
N LEU A 153 9.33 -7.44 13.36
CA LEU A 153 10.43 -8.31 13.83
C LEU A 153 11.68 -7.56 14.30
N VAL A 154 11.97 -6.39 13.70
CA VAL A 154 13.17 -5.61 14.01
C VAL A 154 12.75 -4.17 14.31
N MET A 155 12.73 -3.81 15.58
CA MET A 155 12.39 -2.44 15.99
C MET A 155 13.62 -1.52 15.91
N PRO A 156 13.49 -0.31 15.34
CA PRO A 156 14.49 0.74 15.52
C PRO A 156 14.67 1.06 17.01
N ARG A 157 15.81 1.65 17.36
CA ARG A 157 15.96 2.29 18.69
C ARG A 157 14.92 3.39 18.84
N ASP A 158 14.38 3.57 20.05
CA ASP A 158 13.30 4.53 20.32
C ASP A 158 13.61 5.95 19.83
N GLU A 159 14.84 6.41 20.03
CA GLU A 159 15.34 7.73 19.57
C GLU A 159 15.39 7.89 18.04
N ASN A 160 15.39 6.78 17.29
CA ASN A 160 15.47 6.74 15.83
C ASN A 160 14.13 6.43 15.16
N ILE A 161 13.05 6.21 15.93
CA ILE A 161 11.73 5.95 15.36
C ILE A 161 11.21 7.20 14.63
N ARG A 162 10.83 7.01 13.36
CA ARG A 162 10.33 8.06 12.47
C ARG A 162 8.93 7.78 11.93
N THR A 163 8.32 6.65 12.29
CA THR A 163 6.99 6.26 11.80
C THR A 163 5.99 6.06 12.91
N LYS A 164 4.73 6.43 12.63
CA LYS A 164 3.56 6.08 13.43
C LYS A 164 3.08 4.67 13.09
N GLY A 165 2.97 4.36 11.80
CA GLY A 165 2.63 3.01 11.33
C GLY A 165 3.79 2.01 11.48
N ILE A 166 3.49 0.75 11.15
CA ILE A 166 4.38 -0.40 11.31
C ILE A 166 4.40 -1.28 10.06
N VAL A 167 5.57 -1.74 9.64
CA VAL A 167 5.71 -2.75 8.58
C VAL A 167 5.54 -4.15 9.18
N MET A 168 4.52 -4.87 8.73
CA MET A 168 4.15 -6.20 9.21
C MET A 168 4.84 -7.31 8.43
N ASP A 169 4.97 -7.14 7.11
CA ASP A 169 5.66 -8.07 6.21
C ASP A 169 6.02 -7.40 4.88
N MET A 170 6.78 -8.09 4.04
CA MET A 170 7.15 -7.61 2.71
C MET A 170 7.16 -8.71 1.65
N VAL A 171 6.78 -8.35 0.42
CA VAL A 171 6.82 -9.24 -0.73
C VAL A 171 7.60 -8.57 -1.86
N SER A 172 8.83 -9.06 -2.08
CA SER A 172 9.70 -8.58 -3.17
C SER A 172 9.59 -9.45 -4.43
N GLY A 173 9.97 -8.89 -5.57
CA GLY A 173 9.89 -9.53 -6.89
C GLY A 173 8.58 -9.26 -7.65
N VAL A 174 7.85 -8.21 -7.27
CA VAL A 174 6.63 -7.76 -7.97
C VAL A 174 6.97 -6.55 -8.83
N THR A 175 6.97 -6.73 -10.15
CA THR A 175 7.39 -5.71 -11.12
C THR A 175 6.22 -4.86 -11.59
N ARG A 176 6.45 -3.54 -11.70
CA ARG A 176 5.48 -2.60 -12.27
C ARG A 176 5.33 -2.81 -13.77
N GLY A 177 4.10 -2.84 -14.27
CA GLY A 177 3.81 -3.06 -15.69
C GLY A 177 3.78 -4.54 -16.12
N ASP A 178 4.21 -5.46 -15.26
CA ASP A 178 4.19 -6.89 -15.49
C ASP A 178 3.10 -7.59 -14.68
N PHE A 179 2.84 -8.85 -15.00
CA PHE A 179 1.94 -9.71 -14.23
C PHE A 179 2.56 -10.04 -12.87
N CYS A 180 1.74 -10.10 -11.82
CA CYS A 180 2.19 -10.53 -10.51
C CYS A 180 2.38 -12.06 -10.50
N PRO A 181 3.57 -12.59 -10.16
CA PRO A 181 3.77 -14.03 -10.08
C PRO A 181 2.82 -14.68 -9.06
N ARG A 182 2.35 -15.89 -9.33
CA ARG A 182 1.32 -16.57 -8.52
C ARG A 182 1.78 -16.81 -7.08
N ASP A 183 3.04 -17.20 -6.89
CA ASP A 183 3.66 -17.37 -5.57
C ASP A 183 3.65 -16.06 -4.78
N LYS A 184 3.93 -14.94 -5.44
CA LYS A 184 3.89 -13.60 -4.81
C LYS A 184 2.48 -13.16 -4.46
N LEU A 185 1.50 -13.40 -5.32
CA LEU A 185 0.09 -13.16 -5.00
C LEU A 185 -0.34 -13.96 -3.77
N ASN A 186 0.04 -15.24 -3.69
CA ASN A 186 -0.27 -16.09 -2.55
C ASN A 186 0.41 -15.58 -1.26
N SER A 187 1.67 -15.14 -1.33
CA SER A 187 2.35 -14.52 -0.19
C SER A 187 1.65 -13.25 0.28
N ILE A 188 1.25 -12.36 -0.64
CA ILE A 188 0.51 -11.13 -0.30
C ILE A 188 -0.79 -11.48 0.43
N VAL A 189 -1.60 -12.39 -0.14
CA VAL A 189 -2.86 -12.83 0.48
C VAL A 189 -2.61 -13.43 1.86
N LYS A 190 -1.61 -14.30 1.99
CA LYS A 190 -1.26 -14.95 3.26
C LYS A 190 -0.93 -13.91 4.33
N TYR A 191 -0.03 -12.97 4.01
CA TYR A 191 0.38 -11.95 4.96
C TYR A 191 -0.75 -10.99 5.32
N VAL A 192 -1.61 -10.65 4.36
CA VAL A 192 -2.82 -9.86 4.61
C VAL A 192 -3.73 -10.57 5.60
N LYS A 193 -4.08 -11.85 5.35
CA LYS A 193 -4.93 -12.64 6.26
C LYS A 193 -4.32 -12.74 7.66
N THR A 194 -3.06 -13.19 7.75
CA THR A 194 -2.36 -13.33 9.03
C THR A 194 -2.29 -12.00 9.80
N THR A 195 -2.08 -10.88 9.10
CA THR A 195 -2.05 -9.57 9.75
C THR A 195 -3.42 -9.15 10.23
N LEU A 196 -4.47 -9.34 9.41
CA LEU A 196 -5.85 -9.03 9.83
C LEU A 196 -6.28 -9.87 11.03
N ASP A 197 -5.98 -11.17 11.03
CA ASP A 197 -6.27 -12.07 12.15
C ASP A 197 -5.56 -11.60 13.44
N GLN A 198 -4.27 -11.25 13.35
CA GLN A 198 -3.52 -10.68 14.48
C GLN A 198 -4.17 -9.40 15.01
N LEU A 199 -4.65 -8.51 14.14
CA LEU A 199 -5.30 -7.27 14.56
C LEU A 199 -6.67 -7.51 15.23
N GLU A 200 -7.38 -8.56 14.86
CA GLU A 200 -8.65 -8.94 15.50
C GLU A 200 -8.44 -9.60 16.86
N ASP A 201 -7.44 -10.47 16.99
CA ASP A 201 -7.08 -11.11 18.26
C ASP A 201 -6.66 -10.08 19.33
N HIS A 202 -5.95 -9.02 18.94
CA HIS A 202 -5.53 -7.95 19.87
C HIS A 202 -6.69 -7.02 20.28
N LYS A 203 -7.81 -7.01 19.55
CA LYS A 203 -9.03 -6.28 19.96
C LYS A 203 -9.87 -7.05 20.98
N GLY A 204 -9.63 -8.34 21.17
CA GLY A 204 -10.34 -9.20 22.14
C GLY A 204 -9.78 -9.16 23.57
N VAL A 205 -8.78 -8.31 23.85
CA VAL A 205 -8.06 -8.24 25.14
C VAL A 205 -8.22 -6.86 25.82
N ALA A 206 -9.11 -6.00 25.33
CA ALA A 206 -9.44 -4.71 25.95
C ALA A 206 -10.76 -4.76 26.72
#